data_AF-A0A7X6PZ79-F1
#
_entry.id   AF-A0A7X6PZ79-F1
#
_cell.length_a   1.000
_cell.length_b   1.000
_cell.length_c   1.000
_cell.angle_alpha   90.00
_cell.angle_beta   90.00
_cell.angle_gamma   90.00
#
_symmetry.space_group_name_H-M   'P 1'
#
loop_
_entity.id
_entity.type
_entity.pdbx_description
1 polymer ?
#
loop_
_entity_poly.entity_id
_entity_poly.type
_entity_poly.pdbx_seq_one_letter_code
_entity_poly.pdbx_strand_id
1 'polypeptide(L)'
;MKRKILVIIMLVVLSACARGSKVVEEENLERYKAYYSFIFDNDRFIREPQHYELDIVFTKMNSQYRYDIIIDQPIIAMYDIEVMVVEDDLVYDSTDKMMPNFGIFEDKKVSMIPNQVDGDLGYVKGVIVSGVVERNIVELKIMVGWRDYSKLVSHREFFIRNLDYEKMSDPDYDIKGGEDEEPPVDIDDEEAEIEEDDDE
;
A
#
# COMPACT_ATOMS: atom_id res chain seq x y z
N MET A 1 -35.07 -4.14 44.00
CA MET A 1 -35.16 -4.04 42.53
C MET A 1 -34.12 -3.09 41.93
N LYS A 2 -33.93 -1.88 42.49
CA LYS A 2 -32.91 -0.90 42.00
C LYS A 2 -31.46 -1.44 41.89
N ARG A 3 -31.02 -2.29 42.83
CA ARG A 3 -29.69 -2.94 42.80
C ARG A 3 -29.52 -3.99 41.69
N LYS A 4 -30.61 -4.67 41.28
CA LYS A 4 -30.56 -5.68 40.21
C LYS A 4 -30.57 -5.03 38.82
N ILE A 5 -31.24 -3.88 38.69
CA ILE A 5 -31.25 -3.07 37.46
C ILE A 5 -29.85 -2.51 37.16
N LEU A 6 -29.11 -2.10 38.19
CA LEU A 6 -27.75 -1.56 38.03
C LEU A 6 -26.75 -2.61 37.50
N VAL A 7 -26.90 -3.87 37.91
CA VAL A 7 -26.08 -4.99 37.40
C VAL A 7 -26.42 -5.33 35.95
N ILE A 8 -27.70 -5.27 35.57
CA ILE A 8 -28.13 -5.51 34.18
C ILE A 8 -27.62 -4.39 33.25
N ILE A 9 -27.69 -3.13 33.69
CA ILE A 9 -27.14 -2.00 32.91
C ILE A 9 -25.63 -2.13 32.75
N MET A 10 -24.90 -2.54 33.79
CA MET A 10 -23.46 -2.81 33.72
C MET A 10 -23.15 -3.92 32.70
N LEU A 11 -23.89 -5.03 32.71
CA LEU A 11 -23.71 -6.12 31.74
C LEU A 11 -23.99 -5.71 30.28
N VAL A 12 -24.96 -4.83 30.06
CA VAL A 12 -25.27 -4.30 28.72
C VAL A 12 -24.16 -3.38 28.21
N VAL A 13 -23.56 -2.55 29.08
CA VAL A 13 -22.44 -1.66 28.72
C VAL A 13 -21.17 -2.47 28.38
N LEU A 14 -20.89 -3.57 29.09
CA LEU A 14 -19.74 -4.44 28.77
C LEU A 14 -19.89 -5.16 27.41
N SER A 15 -21.12 -5.45 26.98
CA SER A 15 -21.38 -6.15 25.71
C SER A 15 -21.22 -5.27 24.47
N ALA A 16 -21.30 -3.94 24.64
CA ALA A 16 -21.20 -2.97 23.55
C ALA A 16 -19.76 -2.74 23.09
N CYS A 17 -18.78 -2.80 24.00
CA CYS A 17 -17.37 -2.61 23.66
C CYS A 17 -16.80 -3.72 22.76
N ALA A 18 -17.27 -4.96 22.90
CA ALA A 18 -16.74 -6.10 22.15
C ALA A 18 -17.24 -6.21 20.69
N ARG A 19 -18.25 -5.42 20.31
CA ARG A 19 -18.82 -5.46 18.96
C ARG A 19 -18.09 -4.52 17.99
N GLY A 20 -17.62 -3.37 18.48
CA GLY A 20 -16.90 -2.39 17.66
C GLY A 20 -15.57 -2.91 17.12
N SER A 21 -14.80 -3.62 17.95
CA SER A 21 -13.49 -4.17 17.53
C SER A 21 -13.63 -5.26 16.45
N LYS A 22 -14.66 -6.10 16.54
CA LYS A 22 -14.90 -7.17 15.57
C LYS A 22 -15.26 -6.66 14.18
N VAL A 23 -16.05 -5.58 14.11
CA VAL A 23 -16.44 -4.97 12.83
C VAL A 23 -15.22 -4.33 12.15
N VAL A 24 -14.39 -3.60 12.91
CA VAL A 24 -13.15 -3.00 12.38
C VAL A 24 -12.18 -4.08 11.87
N GLU A 25 -12.07 -5.20 12.58
CA GLU A 25 -11.21 -6.32 12.16
C GLU A 25 -11.72 -6.99 10.87
N GLU A 26 -13.04 -7.15 10.73
CA GLU A 26 -13.68 -7.69 9.52
C GLU A 26 -13.49 -6.75 8.32
N GLU A 27 -13.70 -5.44 8.49
CA GLU A 27 -13.46 -4.42 7.45
C GLU A 27 -11.99 -4.37 7.01
N ASN A 28 -11.04 -4.49 7.96
CA ASN A 28 -9.62 -4.54 7.63
C ASN A 28 -9.25 -5.82 6.87
N LEU A 29 -9.86 -6.96 7.22
CA LEU A 29 -9.66 -8.22 6.50
C LEU A 29 -10.24 -8.16 5.08
N GLU A 30 -11.41 -7.56 4.89
CA GLU A 30 -11.99 -7.34 3.57
C GLU A 30 -11.10 -6.42 2.73
N ARG A 31 -10.59 -5.32 3.32
CA ARG A 31 -9.66 -4.41 2.65
C ARG A 31 -8.37 -5.13 2.25
N TYR A 32 -7.80 -5.94 3.14
CA TYR A 32 -6.64 -6.77 2.85
C TYR A 32 -6.89 -7.72 1.66
N LYS A 33 -8.02 -8.42 1.65
CA LYS A 33 -8.38 -9.34 0.55
C LYS A 33 -8.55 -8.60 -0.77
N ALA A 34 -9.22 -7.45 -0.74
CA ALA A 34 -9.39 -6.62 -1.93
C ALA A 34 -8.03 -6.18 -2.50
N TYR A 35 -7.08 -5.79 -1.64
CA TYR A 35 -5.74 -5.39 -2.07
C TYR A 35 -4.96 -6.55 -2.65
N TYR A 36 -5.08 -7.74 -2.06
CA TYR A 36 -4.53 -8.96 -2.63
C TYR A 36 -5.05 -9.19 -4.05
N SER A 37 -6.37 -9.12 -4.25
CA SER A 37 -7.00 -9.28 -5.56
C SER A 37 -6.55 -8.20 -6.54
N PHE A 38 -6.49 -6.93 -6.13
CA PHE A 38 -6.01 -5.86 -7.00
C PHE A 38 -4.56 -6.08 -7.45
N ILE A 39 -3.67 -6.52 -6.56
CA ILE A 39 -2.28 -6.81 -6.93
C ILE A 39 -2.21 -7.98 -7.92
N PHE A 40 -2.99 -9.03 -7.67
CA PHE A 40 -2.96 -10.25 -8.47
C PHE A 40 -3.56 -10.05 -9.86
N ASP A 41 -4.68 -9.33 -9.95
CA ASP A 41 -5.42 -9.08 -11.20
C ASP A 41 -4.81 -7.92 -12.02
N ASN A 42 -3.89 -7.15 -11.44
CA ASN A 42 -3.26 -6.03 -12.11
C ASN A 42 -2.20 -6.52 -13.12
N ASP A 43 -2.27 -6.02 -14.33
CA ASP A 43 -1.34 -6.27 -15.42
C ASP A 43 -0.39 -5.09 -15.69
N ARG A 44 -0.68 -3.92 -15.11
CA ARG A 44 0.08 -2.67 -15.30
C ARG A 44 0.91 -2.34 -14.08
N PHE A 45 2.20 -2.65 -14.14
CA PHE A 45 3.14 -2.31 -13.08
C PHE A 45 4.05 -1.19 -13.57
N ILE A 46 4.23 -0.18 -12.74
CA ILE A 46 5.10 0.95 -13.03
C ILE A 46 6.52 0.65 -12.55
N ARG A 47 7.52 1.11 -13.30
CA ARG A 47 8.92 0.88 -12.96
C ARG A 47 9.35 1.68 -11.75
N GLU A 48 9.03 2.97 -11.71
CA GLU A 48 9.45 3.91 -10.67
C GLU A 48 8.30 4.77 -10.16
N PRO A 49 8.25 5.06 -8.85
CA PRO A 49 7.30 6.04 -8.32
C PRO A 49 7.66 7.45 -8.78
N GLN A 50 6.66 8.29 -9.05
CA GLN A 50 6.88 9.71 -9.39
C GLN A 50 6.90 10.62 -8.16
N HIS A 51 6.40 10.16 -7.01
CA HIS A 51 5.99 11.03 -5.92
C HIS A 51 6.70 10.79 -4.58
N TYR A 52 7.57 9.79 -4.53
CA TYR A 52 8.33 9.35 -3.37
C TYR A 52 9.49 8.46 -3.85
N GLU A 53 10.41 8.10 -2.96
CA GLU A 53 11.45 7.11 -3.23
C GLU A 53 11.00 5.73 -2.76
N LEU A 54 11.22 4.71 -3.60
CA LEU A 54 10.97 3.30 -3.27
C LEU A 54 12.26 2.50 -3.41
N ASP A 55 12.81 2.11 -2.28
CA ASP A 55 14.02 1.32 -2.18
C ASP A 55 13.73 -0.08 -1.65
N ILE A 56 14.57 -1.05 -2.05
CA ILE A 56 14.50 -2.42 -1.55
C ILE A 56 15.87 -2.88 -1.08
N VAL A 57 15.92 -3.38 0.15
CA VAL A 57 17.09 -4.04 0.71
C VAL A 57 16.78 -5.52 0.86
N PHE A 58 17.65 -6.40 0.35
CA PHE A 58 17.50 -7.85 0.50
C PHE A 58 18.72 -8.45 1.19
N THR A 59 18.50 -9.01 2.38
CA THR A 59 19.58 -9.44 3.27
C THR A 59 19.44 -10.91 3.61
N LYS A 60 20.54 -11.65 3.60
CA LYS A 60 20.60 -13.02 4.10
C LYS A 60 20.62 -13.06 5.63
N MET A 61 19.72 -13.84 6.22
CA MET A 61 19.59 -14.07 7.66
C MET A 61 19.68 -15.56 7.97
N ASN A 62 20.86 -16.04 8.37
CA ASN A 62 21.11 -17.47 8.64
C ASN A 62 20.71 -18.36 7.43
N SER A 63 19.57 -19.06 7.53
CA SER A 63 19.00 -19.94 6.50
C SER A 63 17.82 -19.34 5.72
N GLN A 64 17.48 -18.07 5.96
CA GLN A 64 16.39 -17.35 5.32
C GLN A 64 16.91 -16.02 4.75
N TYR A 65 16.05 -15.32 4.03
CA TYR A 65 16.33 -14.01 3.46
C TYR A 65 15.21 -13.05 3.88
N ARG A 66 15.59 -11.81 4.20
CA ARG A 66 14.67 -10.74 4.56
C ARG A 66 14.74 -9.66 3.51
N TYR A 67 13.58 -9.25 3.01
CA TYR A 67 13.46 -8.03 2.23
C TYR A 67 12.86 -6.91 3.09
N ASP A 68 13.32 -5.70 2.87
CA ASP A 68 12.77 -4.46 3.42
C ASP A 68 12.43 -3.54 2.25
N ILE A 69 11.16 -3.22 2.10
CA ILE A 69 10.68 -2.17 1.17
C ILE A 69 10.62 -0.88 1.97
N ILE A 70 11.34 0.12 1.49
CA ILE A 70 11.50 1.42 2.13
C ILE A 70 10.84 2.45 1.22
N ILE A 71 9.86 3.16 1.77
CA ILE A 71 9.14 4.23 1.07
C ILE A 71 9.39 5.51 1.84
N ASP A 72 10.08 6.48 1.26
CA ASP A 72 10.39 7.75 1.91
C ASP A 72 10.53 8.91 0.90
N GLN A 73 11.09 10.04 1.31
CA GLN A 73 11.24 11.26 0.51
C GLN A 73 9.97 11.68 -0.27
N PRO A 74 8.81 11.83 0.40
CA PRO A 74 7.60 12.28 -0.28
C PRO A 74 7.81 13.67 -0.90
N ILE A 75 7.41 13.86 -2.16
CA ILE A 75 7.37 15.19 -2.81
C ILE A 75 5.96 15.81 -2.77
N ILE A 76 4.93 14.99 -2.57
CA ILE A 76 3.54 15.41 -2.32
C ILE A 76 3.06 14.90 -0.95
N ALA A 77 1.97 15.48 -0.44
CA ALA A 77 1.36 14.99 0.79
C ALA A 77 0.56 13.71 0.53
N MET A 78 0.98 12.61 1.16
CA MET A 78 0.38 11.29 1.05
C MET A 78 -0.29 10.93 2.37
N TYR A 79 -1.62 10.97 2.41
CA TYR A 79 -2.39 10.70 3.63
C TYR A 79 -2.81 9.25 3.73
N ASP A 80 -2.88 8.74 4.96
CA ASP A 80 -3.42 7.41 5.28
C ASP A 80 -2.79 6.31 4.41
N ILE A 81 -1.46 6.26 4.37
CA ILE A 81 -0.68 5.38 3.52
C ILE A 81 -0.95 3.92 3.89
N GLU A 82 -1.18 3.11 2.87
CA GLU A 82 -1.34 1.67 2.97
C GLU A 82 -0.41 1.00 1.97
N VAL A 83 0.26 -0.06 2.39
CA VAL A 83 1.22 -0.80 1.57
C VAL A 83 0.92 -2.29 1.70
N MET A 84 0.99 -3.02 0.61
CA MET A 84 0.85 -4.47 0.62
C MET A 84 1.80 -5.11 -0.37
N VAL A 85 2.36 -6.25 0.02
CA VAL A 85 3.31 -7.02 -0.79
C VAL A 85 2.70 -8.38 -1.04
N VAL A 86 2.88 -8.94 -2.23
CA VAL A 86 2.59 -10.35 -2.55
C VAL A 86 3.87 -10.99 -3.07
N GLU A 87 4.24 -12.12 -2.48
CA GLU A 87 5.44 -12.88 -2.82
C GLU A 87 5.11 -13.96 -3.85
N ASP A 88 5.90 -14.05 -4.92
CA ASP A 88 5.92 -15.13 -5.92
C ASP A 88 4.54 -15.53 -6.49
N ASP A 89 3.65 -14.55 -6.71
CA ASP A 89 2.29 -14.77 -7.22
C ASP A 89 1.49 -15.84 -6.45
N LEU A 90 1.80 -16.01 -5.16
CA LEU A 90 1.04 -16.90 -4.31
C LEU A 90 -0.42 -16.47 -4.30
N VAL A 91 -1.34 -17.43 -4.47
CA VAL A 91 -2.77 -17.14 -4.37
C VAL A 91 -3.16 -17.09 -2.90
N TYR A 92 -3.99 -16.13 -2.50
CA TYR A 92 -4.41 -15.93 -1.11
C TYR A 92 -4.87 -17.23 -0.43
N ASP A 93 -5.73 -18.02 -1.09
CA ASP A 93 -6.28 -19.27 -0.53
C ASP A 93 -5.26 -20.42 -0.46
N SER A 94 -4.08 -20.27 -1.04
CA SER A 94 -3.03 -21.30 -1.07
C SER A 94 -1.96 -21.13 0.01
N THR A 95 -2.06 -20.08 0.83
CA THR A 95 -1.06 -19.74 1.84
C THR A 95 -1.71 -19.40 3.17
N ASP A 96 -1.24 -20.03 4.25
CA ASP A 96 -1.61 -19.66 5.62
C ASP A 96 -0.84 -18.44 6.13
N LYS A 97 0.16 -17.97 5.36
CA LYS A 97 1.00 -16.82 5.71
C LYS A 97 0.30 -15.53 5.28
N MET A 98 0.02 -14.64 6.23
CA MET A 98 -0.33 -13.25 5.91
C MET A 98 0.87 -12.57 5.27
N MET A 99 0.64 -11.91 4.14
CA MET A 99 1.68 -11.19 3.44
C MET A 99 1.99 -9.86 4.13
N PRO A 100 3.24 -9.38 4.04
CA PRO A 100 3.62 -8.10 4.63
C PRO A 100 2.76 -6.96 4.13
N ASN A 101 2.29 -6.16 5.08
CA ASN A 101 1.45 -5.00 4.82
C ASN A 101 1.69 -3.94 5.89
N PHE A 102 1.26 -2.72 5.57
CA PHE A 102 1.28 -1.57 6.46
C PHE A 102 0.04 -0.71 6.22
N GLY A 103 -0.47 -0.08 7.27
CA GLY A 103 -1.61 0.84 7.27
C GLY A 103 -3.00 0.17 7.27
N ILE A 104 -3.07 -1.15 7.08
CA ILE A 104 -4.34 -1.91 6.99
C ILE A 104 -4.85 -2.30 8.39
N PHE A 105 -3.99 -2.85 9.24
CA PHE A 105 -4.36 -3.40 10.55
C PHE A 105 -3.90 -2.53 11.73
N GLU A 106 -3.21 -1.43 11.44
CA GLU A 106 -2.68 -0.49 12.41
C GLU A 106 -3.77 0.36 13.03
N ASP A 107 -3.67 0.59 14.33
CA ASP A 107 -4.62 1.42 15.08
C ASP A 107 -4.60 2.89 14.65
N LYS A 108 -3.47 3.36 14.10
CA LYS A 108 -3.26 4.74 13.69
C LYS A 108 -2.99 4.81 12.19
N LYS A 109 -3.66 5.75 11.53
CA LYS A 109 -3.33 6.12 10.16
C LYS A 109 -2.05 6.95 10.14
N VAL A 110 -1.20 6.63 9.19
CA VAL A 110 0.11 7.24 9.02
C VAL A 110 0.12 8.00 7.71
N SER A 111 0.71 9.19 7.72
CA SER A 111 0.83 10.05 6.54
C SER A 111 2.27 10.48 6.36
N MET A 112 2.68 10.73 5.12
CA MET A 112 3.96 11.32 4.79
C MET A 112 3.71 12.68 4.15
N ILE A 113 4.20 13.73 4.80
CA ILE A 113 4.05 15.11 4.32
C ILE A 113 5.46 15.66 4.06
N PRO A 114 5.72 16.24 2.88
CA PRO A 114 7.04 16.74 2.53
C PRO A 114 7.58 17.70 3.59
N ASN A 115 8.80 17.41 4.06
CA ASN A 115 9.50 18.20 5.08
C ASN A 115 8.78 18.33 6.45
N GLN A 116 7.84 17.43 6.76
CA GLN A 116 7.13 17.44 8.04
C GLN A 116 7.20 16.07 8.73
N VAL A 117 7.59 16.08 10.01
CA VAL A 117 7.62 14.88 10.85
C VAL A 117 7.03 15.25 12.21
N ASP A 118 5.95 14.58 12.57
CA ASP A 118 5.25 14.72 13.84
C ASP A 118 4.57 13.39 14.17
N GLY A 119 5.21 12.61 15.04
CA GLY A 119 4.71 11.29 15.44
C GLY A 119 3.39 11.33 16.22
N ASP A 120 3.06 12.45 16.87
CA ASP A 120 1.80 12.60 17.60
C ASP A 120 0.63 12.78 16.63
N LEU A 121 0.86 13.47 15.52
CA LEU A 121 -0.09 13.64 14.41
C LEU A 121 -0.07 12.50 13.38
N GLY A 122 0.85 11.54 13.53
CA GLY A 122 1.00 10.41 12.60
C GLY A 122 1.75 10.77 11.32
N TYR A 123 2.53 11.86 11.32
CA TYR A 123 3.35 12.30 10.20
C TYR A 123 4.75 11.73 10.33
N VAL A 124 5.11 10.85 9.39
CA VAL A 124 6.41 10.16 9.38
C VAL A 124 7.24 10.57 8.18
N LYS A 125 8.55 10.36 8.28
CA LYS A 125 9.48 10.57 7.16
C LYS A 125 9.39 9.47 6.10
N GLY A 126 9.05 8.26 6.53
CA GLY A 126 9.05 7.06 5.69
C GLY A 126 8.36 5.89 6.35
N VAL A 127 8.04 4.88 5.56
CA VAL A 127 7.44 3.61 5.94
C VAL A 127 8.37 2.48 5.51
N ILE A 128 8.51 1.45 6.34
CA ILE A 128 9.27 0.24 6.02
C ILE A 128 8.35 -0.96 6.17
N VAL A 129 8.26 -1.78 5.12
CA VAL A 129 7.51 -3.04 5.10
C VAL A 129 8.48 -4.19 4.88
N SER A 130 8.49 -5.15 5.79
CA SER A 130 9.47 -6.22 5.81
C SER A 130 8.84 -7.59 5.67
N GLY A 131 9.47 -8.47 4.90
CA GLY A 131 9.09 -9.86 4.77
C GLY A 131 10.28 -10.80 4.88
N VAL A 132 10.01 -12.07 5.17
CA VAL A 132 11.01 -13.14 5.26
C VAL A 132 10.61 -14.28 4.33
N VAL A 133 11.57 -14.72 3.52
CA VAL A 133 11.43 -15.81 2.54
C VAL A 133 12.54 -16.85 2.74
N GLU A 134 12.28 -18.07 2.32
CA GLU A 134 13.24 -19.18 2.45
C GLU A 134 14.24 -19.22 1.28
N ARG A 135 13.87 -18.64 0.15
CA ARG A 135 14.67 -18.64 -1.09
C ARG A 135 15.46 -17.35 -1.24
N ASN A 136 16.60 -17.46 -1.93
CA ASN A 136 17.45 -16.33 -2.29
C ASN A 136 16.98 -15.59 -3.55
N ILE A 137 15.89 -16.05 -4.17
CA ILE A 137 15.23 -15.43 -5.31
C ILE A 137 13.74 -15.32 -4.96
N VAL A 138 13.17 -14.15 -5.17
CA VAL A 138 11.74 -13.86 -4.93
C VAL A 138 11.26 -12.74 -5.85
N GLU A 139 10.07 -12.89 -6.42
CA GLU A 139 9.34 -11.79 -7.05
C GLU A 139 8.40 -11.15 -6.03
N LEU A 140 8.44 -9.82 -5.94
CA LEU A 140 7.54 -9.03 -5.09
C LEU A 140 6.62 -8.20 -5.98
N LYS A 141 5.31 -8.38 -5.81
CA LYS A 141 4.29 -7.45 -6.31
C LYS A 141 3.87 -6.53 -5.19
N ILE A 142 4.04 -5.23 -5.36
CA ILE A 142 3.88 -4.23 -4.30
C ILE A 142 2.76 -3.28 -4.72
N MET A 143 1.83 -3.02 -3.82
CA MET A 143 0.88 -1.91 -3.93
C MET A 143 1.22 -0.86 -2.88
N VAL A 144 1.31 0.39 -3.33
CA VAL A 144 1.40 1.57 -2.47
C VAL A 144 0.16 2.40 -2.72
N GLY A 145 -0.64 2.61 -1.67
CA GLY A 145 -1.88 3.36 -1.72
C GLY A 145 -1.86 4.52 -0.74
N TRP A 146 -2.43 5.65 -1.15
CA TRP A 146 -2.59 6.82 -0.28
C TRP A 146 -3.80 7.65 -0.69
N ARG A 147 -4.13 8.62 0.13
CA ARG A 147 -5.16 9.61 -0.13
C ARG A 147 -4.57 10.99 -0.34
N ASP A 148 -5.28 11.79 -1.13
CA ASP A 148 -5.00 13.20 -1.29
C ASP A 148 -5.30 14.00 0.00
N TYR A 149 -4.99 15.30 -0.01
CA TYR A 149 -5.25 16.19 1.13
C TYR A 149 -6.72 16.24 1.55
N SER A 150 -7.66 16.15 0.60
CA SER A 150 -9.09 16.14 0.92
C SER A 150 -9.57 14.82 1.52
N LYS A 151 -8.76 13.76 1.41
CA LYS A 151 -9.07 12.37 1.74
C LYS A 151 -10.24 11.78 0.95
N LEU A 152 -10.64 12.43 -0.14
CA LEU A 152 -11.74 11.99 -1.01
C LEU A 152 -11.22 11.18 -2.20
N VAL A 153 -10.01 11.46 -2.66
CA VAL A 153 -9.37 10.77 -3.77
C VAL A 153 -8.35 9.79 -3.22
N SER A 154 -8.45 8.54 -3.65
CA SER A 154 -7.47 7.49 -3.33
C SER A 154 -6.64 7.18 -4.57
N HIS A 155 -5.32 7.18 -4.39
CA HIS A 155 -4.32 6.83 -5.39
C HIS A 155 -3.74 5.47 -5.04
N ARG A 156 -3.38 4.69 -6.07
CA ARG A 156 -2.68 3.42 -5.93
C ARG A 156 -1.69 3.27 -7.06
N GLU A 157 -0.49 2.86 -6.70
CA GLU A 157 0.57 2.49 -7.61
C GLU A 157 0.96 1.03 -7.37
N PHE A 158 1.32 0.33 -8.44
CA PHE A 158 1.66 -1.09 -8.41
C PHE A 158 3.05 -1.30 -9.01
N PHE A 159 3.89 -2.08 -8.33
CA PHE A 159 5.28 -2.33 -8.73
C PHE A 159 5.57 -3.83 -8.76
N ILE A 160 6.48 -4.25 -9.65
CA ILE A 160 7.13 -5.57 -9.60
C ILE A 160 8.61 -5.38 -9.28
N ARG A 161 9.12 -6.23 -8.39
CA ARG A 161 10.53 -6.24 -8.01
C ARG A 161 11.05 -7.69 -7.98
N ASN A 162 12.05 -7.96 -8.81
CA ASN A 162 12.68 -9.27 -8.94
C ASN A 162 13.96 -9.28 -8.11
N LEU A 163 13.93 -9.94 -6.95
CA LEU A 163 15.08 -9.98 -6.06
C LEU A 163 15.85 -11.28 -6.29
N ASP A 164 17.16 -11.17 -6.50
CA ASP A 164 18.11 -12.29 -6.51
C ASP A 164 19.33 -11.88 -5.68
N TYR A 165 19.44 -12.45 -4.47
CA TYR A 165 20.46 -12.07 -3.49
C TYR A 165 21.88 -12.15 -4.04
N GLU A 166 22.16 -13.12 -4.91
CA GLU A 166 23.51 -13.32 -5.45
C GLU A 166 23.82 -12.30 -6.57
N LYS A 167 22.79 -11.76 -7.22
CA LYS A 167 22.94 -10.79 -8.32
C LYS A 167 22.68 -9.35 -7.93
N MET A 168 22.14 -9.07 -6.74
CA MET A 168 21.91 -7.69 -6.30
C MET A 168 23.17 -6.83 -6.15
N SER A 169 24.35 -7.46 -6.08
CA SER A 169 25.62 -6.75 -6.12
C SER A 169 26.11 -6.41 -7.54
N ASP A 170 25.46 -6.98 -8.55
CA ASP A 170 25.74 -6.72 -9.97
C ASP A 170 25.02 -5.42 -10.39
N PRO A 171 25.75 -4.38 -10.81
CA PRO A 171 25.14 -3.11 -11.23
C PRO A 171 24.25 -3.25 -12.47
N ASP A 172 24.41 -4.32 -13.26
CA ASP A 172 23.63 -4.56 -14.47
C ASP A 172 22.37 -5.42 -14.21
N TYR A 173 22.16 -5.89 -12.97
CA TYR A 173 20.99 -6.68 -12.62
C TYR A 173 19.75 -5.80 -12.43
N ASP A 174 18.78 -5.92 -13.34
CA ASP A 174 17.52 -5.18 -13.23
C ASP A 174 16.59 -5.82 -12.20
N ILE A 175 16.52 -5.17 -11.04
CA ILE A 175 15.59 -5.51 -9.96
C ILE A 175 14.17 -5.01 -10.29
N LYS A 176 14.04 -4.01 -11.16
CA LYS A 176 12.78 -3.30 -11.41
C LYS A 176 12.05 -3.99 -12.58
N GLY A 177 10.86 -4.52 -12.31
CA GLY A 177 9.93 -4.95 -13.35
C GLY A 177 8.94 -3.83 -13.71
N GLY A 178 8.09 -4.08 -14.70
CA GLY A 178 7.05 -3.13 -15.14
C GLY A 178 7.43 -2.29 -16.35
N GLU A 179 6.53 -1.38 -16.72
CA GLU A 179 6.66 -0.41 -17.81
C GLU A 179 7.10 0.96 -17.26
N ASP A 180 7.87 1.72 -18.04
CA ASP A 180 8.11 3.13 -17.73
C ASP A 180 6.78 3.87 -17.87
N GLU A 181 6.38 4.69 -16.89
CA GLU A 181 5.22 5.56 -17.09
C GLU A 181 5.54 6.55 -18.21
N GLU A 182 4.76 6.47 -19.30
CA GLU A 182 4.77 7.56 -20.28
C GLU A 182 4.22 8.82 -19.58
N PRO A 183 4.95 9.96 -19.62
CA PRO A 183 4.42 11.20 -19.08
C PRO A 183 3.08 11.49 -19.77
N PRO A 184 2.09 12.04 -19.05
CA PRO A 184 0.85 12.46 -19.70
C PRO A 184 1.21 13.37 -20.87
N VAL A 185 0.79 12.98 -22.08
CA VAL A 185 0.86 13.85 -23.24
C VAL A 185 -0.03 15.05 -22.90
N ASP A 186 0.58 16.21 -22.68
CA ASP A 186 -0.13 17.48 -22.61
C ASP A 186 -0.86 17.64 -23.95
N ILE A 187 -2.15 17.31 -23.95
CA ILE A 187 -3.06 17.70 -25.03
C ILE A 187 -3.27 19.19 -24.80
N ASP A 188 -2.38 20.01 -25.34
CA ASP A 188 -2.61 21.44 -25.46
C ASP A 188 -3.89 21.65 -26.30
N ASP A 189 -4.83 22.39 -25.71
CA ASP A 189 -6.10 22.82 -26.30
C ASP A 189 -5.86 23.72 -27.53
N GLU A 190 -5.82 23.16 -28.73
CA GLU A 190 -5.98 23.85 -30.03
C GLU A 190 -6.60 22.82 -31.01
N GLU A 191 -7.79 22.94 -31.62
CA GLU A 191 -8.76 24.00 -31.82
C GLU A 191 -10.17 23.38 -31.86
N ALA A 192 -11.14 24.03 -31.20
CA ALA A 192 -12.54 23.83 -31.53
C ALA A 192 -12.85 24.70 -32.76
N GLU A 193 -12.75 24.14 -33.96
CA GLU A 193 -13.41 24.74 -35.13
C GLU A 193 -14.91 24.52 -35.01
N ILE A 194 -15.60 25.58 -34.57
CA ILE A 194 -17.01 25.81 -34.84
C ILE A 194 -17.08 26.26 -36.30
N GLU A 195 -17.53 25.40 -37.21
CA GLU A 195 -18.11 25.90 -38.46
C GLU A 195 -19.64 25.92 -38.32
N GLU A 196 -20.13 27.15 -38.44
CA GLU A 196 -21.51 27.60 -38.34
C GLU A 196 -22.41 26.92 -39.38
N ASP A 197 -23.66 26.67 -38.97
CA ASP A 197 -24.78 26.42 -39.85
C ASP A 197 -24.87 27.52 -40.92
N ASP A 198 -24.98 27.15 -42.19
CA ASP A 198 -25.61 28.00 -43.21
C ASP A 198 -26.66 27.18 -43.96
N ASP A 199 -27.89 27.65 -43.83
CA ASP A 199 -29.11 27.24 -44.51
C ASP A 199 -28.97 27.39 -46.05
N GLU A 200 -29.39 26.36 -46.81
CA GLU A 200 -30.19 26.51 -48.05
C GLU A 200 -30.87 25.19 -48.48
#